data_AF-A0A3L7V3Y6-F1
#
_entry.id   AF-A0A3L7V3Y6-F1
#
_cell.length_a   1.000
_cell.length_b   1.000
_cell.length_c   1.000
_cell.angle_alpha   90.00
_cell.angle_beta   90.00
_cell.angle_gamma   90.00
#
_symmetry.space_group_name_H-M   'P 1'
#
loop_
_entity.id
_entity.type
_entity.pdbx_description
1 polymer ?
#
loop_
_entity_poly.entity_id
_entity_poly.type
_entity_poly.pdbx_seq_one_letter_code
_entity_poly.pdbx_strand_id
1 'polypeptide(L)'
;MPGLHAKLQQRTFGDYGHFLNHRQAISHCGRYLVYDTRNADSDIAKTTRIESLDLRDNSIRILYDTHSQSIHGPGVGAVVCHPLRSTVVFIHGLTHCDELQPYSMTRRFGACLHIEPSVPNSDPKSKLVSIESRSLQTAIPWGVLRGGTHAHSFSSDGTWISFTYNDALAPEHRTVGF
;
A
#
# COMPACT_ATOMS: atom_id res chain seq x y z
N MET A 1 21.24 20.82 27.34
CA MET A 1 20.07 20.58 26.47
C MET A 1 18.97 19.98 27.34
N PRO A 2 17.75 20.53 27.39
CA PRO A 2 16.66 19.86 28.10
C PRO A 2 16.39 18.54 27.37
N GLY A 3 16.35 17.43 28.11
CA GLY A 3 16.07 16.12 27.54
C GLY A 3 14.66 16.06 26.95
N LEU A 4 14.48 15.34 25.84
CA LEU A 4 13.16 15.04 25.32
C LEU A 4 12.40 14.19 26.35
N HIS A 5 11.47 14.79 27.07
CA HIS A 5 10.56 14.06 27.96
C HIS A 5 9.42 13.49 27.12
N ALA A 6 9.55 12.23 26.69
CA ALA A 6 8.51 11.49 25.98
C ALA A 6 7.84 10.47 26.90
N LYS A 7 6.51 10.33 26.78
CA LYS A 7 5.73 9.26 27.42
C LYS A 7 5.31 8.27 26.36
N LEU A 8 5.62 6.99 26.56
CA LEU A 8 5.14 5.91 25.68
C LEU A 8 3.64 5.70 25.89
N GLN A 9 2.89 5.57 24.79
CA GLN A 9 1.46 5.25 24.81
C GLN A 9 1.14 4.25 23.69
N GLN A 10 0.53 3.13 24.05
CA GLN A 10 -0.06 2.20 23.10
C GLN A 10 -1.43 2.71 22.67
N ARG A 11 -1.67 2.75 21.35
CA ARG A 11 -2.91 3.29 20.76
C ARG A 11 -3.76 2.26 20.03
N THR A 12 -3.19 1.10 19.74
CA THR A 12 -3.86 0.00 19.03
C THR A 12 -3.74 -1.30 19.83
N PHE A 13 -4.75 -2.16 19.74
CA PHE A 13 -4.89 -3.34 20.61
C PHE A 13 -5.38 -4.59 19.86
N GLY A 14 -5.48 -4.54 18.52
CA GLY A 14 -5.83 -5.71 17.71
C GLY A 14 -4.80 -6.83 17.86
N ASP A 15 -5.24 -8.07 17.68
CA ASP A 15 -4.41 -9.29 17.70
C ASP A 15 -3.65 -9.54 16.39
N TYR A 16 -3.47 -8.48 15.61
CA TYR A 16 -2.77 -8.45 14.32
C TYR A 16 -1.77 -7.29 14.27
N GLY A 17 -0.92 -7.29 13.25
CA GLY A 17 0.13 -6.29 13.09
C GLY A 17 -0.43 -4.91 12.73
N HIS A 18 0.24 -3.87 13.18
CA HIS A 18 -0.09 -2.48 12.84
C HIS A 18 1.12 -1.86 12.15
N PHE A 19 1.47 -2.39 10.98
CA PHE A 19 2.75 -2.15 10.34
C PHE A 19 2.77 -0.77 9.65
N LEU A 20 3.56 0.14 10.20
CA LEU A 20 3.82 1.44 9.60
C LEU A 20 4.91 1.31 8.54
N ASN A 21 4.64 1.82 7.34
CA ASN A 21 5.71 2.03 6.37
C ASN A 21 6.74 3.00 6.96
N HIS A 22 8.03 2.76 6.73
CA HIS A 22 9.11 3.65 7.16
C HIS A 22 9.07 5.01 6.46
N ARG A 23 8.21 5.18 5.44
CA ARG A 23 7.94 6.45 4.76
C ARG A 23 6.46 6.80 4.82
N GLN A 24 6.18 8.10 4.95
CA GLN A 24 4.89 8.70 4.63
C GLN A 24 3.66 8.04 5.29
N ALA A 25 3.82 7.49 6.50
CA ALA A 25 2.72 6.82 7.22
C ALA A 25 1.72 7.78 7.88
N ILE A 26 2.03 9.08 7.95
CA ILE A 26 1.16 10.11 8.53
C ILE A 26 0.44 10.85 7.41
N SER A 27 -0.88 10.97 7.51
CA SER A 27 -1.71 11.73 6.57
C SER A 27 -1.29 13.21 6.46
N HIS A 28 -1.61 13.85 5.34
CA HIS A 28 -1.30 15.28 5.07
C HIS A 28 -1.72 16.24 6.19
N CYS A 29 -2.81 15.95 6.90
CA CYS A 29 -3.33 16.80 7.98
C CYS A 29 -2.78 16.46 9.36
N GLY A 30 -1.83 15.52 9.47
CA GLY A 30 -1.22 15.09 10.73
C GLY A 30 -2.17 14.33 11.67
N ARG A 31 -3.42 14.06 11.26
CA ARG A 31 -4.44 13.45 12.11
C ARG A 31 -4.41 11.93 12.09
N TYR A 32 -4.10 11.32 10.96
CA TYR A 32 -4.21 9.87 10.80
C TYR A 32 -2.85 9.22 10.61
N LEU A 33 -2.61 8.12 11.33
CA LEU A 33 -1.59 7.13 10.99
C LEU A 33 -2.21 6.06 10.11
N VAL A 34 -1.57 5.74 8.99
CA VAL A 34 -2.03 4.70 8.06
C VAL A 34 -1.03 3.56 8.06
N TYR A 35 -1.54 2.34 8.17
CA TYR A 35 -0.75 1.11 8.29
C TYR A 35 -1.39 -0.04 7.54
N ASP A 36 -0.59 -1.07 7.26
CA ASP A 36 -1.08 -2.36 6.81
C ASP A 36 -1.07 -3.38 7.95
N THR A 37 -1.88 -4.42 7.82
CA THR A 37 -2.17 -5.36 8.92
C THR A 37 -1.19 -6.53 9.04
N ARG A 38 -0.01 -6.44 8.41
CA ARG A 38 0.96 -7.55 8.36
C ARG A 38 1.64 -7.78 9.71
N ASN A 39 1.80 -9.05 10.09
CA ASN A 39 2.44 -9.45 11.34
C ASN A 39 3.97 -9.48 11.26
N ALA A 40 4.53 -9.71 10.07
CA ALA A 40 5.96 -9.69 9.80
C ALA A 40 6.27 -8.96 8.49
N ASP A 41 7.51 -8.50 8.33
CA ASP A 41 7.90 -7.69 7.17
C ASP A 41 7.68 -8.44 5.83
N SER A 42 7.85 -9.76 5.82
CA SER A 42 7.63 -10.64 4.65
C SER A 42 6.16 -10.92 4.33
N ASP A 43 5.22 -10.54 5.19
CA ASP A 43 3.85 -11.09 5.18
C ASP A 43 2.87 -10.39 4.23
N ILE A 44 3.35 -9.54 3.31
CA ILE A 44 2.47 -8.80 2.38
C ILE A 44 1.53 -9.75 1.63
N ALA A 45 2.01 -10.91 1.16
CA ALA A 45 1.22 -11.87 0.36
C ALA A 45 -0.08 -12.35 1.04
N LYS A 46 -0.11 -12.40 2.37
CA LYS A 46 -1.28 -12.84 3.17
C LYS A 46 -1.98 -11.71 3.91
N THR A 47 -1.52 -10.47 3.73
CA THR A 47 -2.08 -9.29 4.40
C THR A 47 -3.26 -8.76 3.61
N THR A 48 -4.39 -8.53 4.28
CA THR A 48 -5.64 -8.18 3.59
C THR A 48 -6.02 -6.72 3.73
N ARG A 49 -5.66 -6.08 4.84
CA ARG A 49 -6.19 -4.75 5.19
C ARG A 49 -5.15 -3.64 5.20
N ILE A 50 -5.60 -2.49 4.73
CA ILE A 50 -5.02 -1.16 4.99
C ILE A 50 -5.98 -0.42 5.93
N GLU A 51 -5.47 0.09 7.04
CA GLU A 51 -6.26 0.76 8.07
C GLU A 51 -5.68 2.14 8.42
N SER A 52 -6.52 3.01 8.95
CA SER A 52 -6.12 4.29 9.52
C SER A 52 -6.51 4.37 10.99
N LEU A 53 -5.59 4.82 11.84
CA LEU A 53 -5.81 5.23 13.22
C LEU A 53 -5.98 6.74 13.28
N ASP A 54 -7.09 7.22 13.84
CA ASP A 54 -7.27 8.62 14.19
C ASP A 54 -6.49 8.97 15.47
N LEU A 55 -5.54 9.88 15.34
CA LEU A 55 -4.69 10.31 16.44
C LEU A 55 -5.39 11.20 17.46
N ARG A 56 -6.64 11.61 17.23
CA ARG A 56 -7.42 12.39 18.21
C ARG A 56 -8.14 11.51 19.21
N ASP A 57 -8.80 10.45 18.74
CA ASP A 57 -9.72 9.63 19.56
C ASP A 57 -9.37 8.14 19.60
N ASN A 58 -8.33 7.70 18.88
CA ASN A 58 -7.92 6.30 18.72
C ASN A 58 -8.89 5.43 17.90
N SER A 59 -9.86 6.03 17.18
CA SER A 59 -10.72 5.25 16.31
C SER A 59 -9.94 4.65 15.13
N ILE A 60 -10.26 3.39 14.80
CA ILE A 60 -9.68 2.69 13.65
C ILE A 60 -10.72 2.62 12.55
N ARG A 61 -10.30 2.91 11.31
CA ARG A 61 -11.10 2.76 10.11
C ARG A 61 -10.38 1.86 9.12
N ILE A 62 -11.08 0.85 8.60
CA ILE A 62 -10.61 0.05 7.47
C ILE A 62 -10.72 0.91 6.22
N LEU A 63 -9.59 1.21 5.58
CA LEU A 63 -9.55 1.95 4.33
C LEU A 63 -9.73 1.01 3.13
N TYR A 64 -9.13 -0.18 3.22
CA TYR A 64 -9.21 -1.20 2.19
C TYR A 64 -9.11 -2.58 2.83
N ASP A 65 -9.91 -3.52 2.33
CA ASP A 65 -9.81 -4.94 2.63
C ASP A 65 -9.83 -5.71 1.31
N THR A 66 -8.79 -6.50 1.06
CA THR A 66 -8.65 -7.24 -0.20
C THR A 66 -9.71 -8.33 -0.29
N HIS A 67 -10.13 -8.64 -1.52
CA HIS A 67 -11.13 -9.67 -1.80
C HIS A 67 -10.49 -10.88 -2.45
N SER A 68 -11.16 -12.03 -2.35
CA SER A 68 -10.69 -13.29 -2.93
C SER A 68 -9.30 -13.69 -2.41
N GLN A 69 -8.96 -13.31 -1.17
CA GLN A 69 -7.72 -13.74 -0.56
C GLN A 69 -7.73 -15.26 -0.41
N SER A 70 -6.62 -15.87 -0.79
CA SER A 70 -6.27 -17.25 -0.51
C SER A 70 -4.83 -17.33 0.01
N ILE A 71 -4.36 -18.53 0.34
CA ILE A 71 -2.94 -18.78 0.65
C ILE A 71 -1.99 -18.30 -0.46
N HIS A 72 -2.48 -18.10 -1.68
CA HIS A 72 -1.72 -17.63 -2.83
C HIS A 72 -1.82 -16.10 -3.05
N GLY A 73 -2.64 -15.38 -2.27
CA GLY A 73 -2.93 -13.96 -2.42
C GLY A 73 -4.35 -13.67 -2.93
N PRO A 74 -4.65 -12.45 -3.39
CA PRO A 74 -3.77 -11.28 -3.39
C PRO A 74 -3.45 -10.79 -1.98
N GLY A 75 -2.32 -10.10 -1.85
CA GLY A 75 -1.90 -9.44 -0.62
C GLY A 75 -1.72 -7.94 -0.82
N VAL A 76 -1.84 -7.17 0.27
CA VAL A 76 -1.66 -5.71 0.28
C VAL A 76 -0.67 -5.25 1.33
N GLY A 77 -0.05 -4.10 1.14
CA GLY A 77 0.77 -3.49 2.19
C GLY A 77 1.67 -2.35 1.73
N ALA A 78 2.59 -1.94 2.61
CA ALA A 78 3.55 -0.88 2.36
C ALA A 78 2.88 0.44 1.95
N VAL A 79 1.78 0.79 2.64
CA VAL A 79 0.99 1.99 2.36
C VAL A 79 1.77 3.29 2.64
N VAL A 80 1.59 4.28 1.76
CA VAL A 80 2.12 5.64 1.88
C VAL A 80 1.01 6.67 1.67
N CYS A 81 1.04 7.74 2.44
CA CYS A 81 0.11 8.87 2.34
C CYS A 81 0.62 9.91 1.35
N HIS A 82 -0.30 10.44 0.55
CA HIS A 82 -0.04 11.63 -0.27
C HIS A 82 0.24 12.83 0.66
N PRO A 83 1.27 13.66 0.38
CA PRO A 83 1.70 14.72 1.29
C PRO A 83 0.69 15.87 1.42
N LEU A 84 -0.13 16.10 0.40
CA LEU A 84 -1.05 17.25 0.32
C LEU A 84 -2.55 16.90 0.20
N ARG A 85 -2.92 15.62 0.18
CA ARG A 85 -4.29 15.17 -0.14
C ARG A 85 -4.67 13.96 0.68
N SER A 86 -5.98 13.77 0.90
CA SER A 86 -6.53 12.56 1.52
C SER A 86 -6.50 11.38 0.55
N THR A 87 -5.29 10.94 0.20
CA THR A 87 -5.04 9.87 -0.77
C THR A 87 -3.91 9.00 -0.26
N VAL A 88 -4.00 7.70 -0.50
CA VAL A 88 -2.93 6.74 -0.20
C VAL A 88 -2.57 5.93 -1.43
N VAL A 89 -1.31 5.51 -1.50
CA VAL A 89 -0.84 4.50 -2.44
C VAL A 89 -0.28 3.32 -1.66
N PHE A 90 -0.53 2.10 -2.11
CA PHE A 90 -0.03 0.88 -1.47
C PHE A 90 0.21 -0.22 -2.50
N ILE A 91 0.98 -1.23 -2.12
CA ILE A 91 1.16 -2.43 -2.93
C ILE A 91 -0.14 -3.24 -2.90
N HIS A 92 -0.60 -3.68 -4.07
CA HIS A 92 -1.68 -4.64 -4.21
C HIS A 92 -1.27 -5.78 -5.15
N GLY A 93 -1.49 -7.03 -4.74
CA GLY A 93 -1.30 -8.22 -5.58
C GLY A 93 -2.25 -8.24 -6.77
N LEU A 94 -1.91 -8.90 -7.88
CA LEU A 94 -2.91 -9.12 -8.93
C LEU A 94 -4.11 -9.92 -8.37
N THR A 95 -5.34 -9.54 -8.73
CA THR A 95 -6.56 -10.11 -8.13
C THR A 95 -6.78 -11.59 -8.45
N HIS A 96 -6.16 -12.09 -9.51
CA HIS A 96 -6.22 -13.49 -9.93
C HIS A 96 -4.95 -14.21 -9.45
N CYS A 97 -4.95 -14.61 -8.18
CA CYS A 97 -3.89 -15.43 -7.58
C CYS A 97 -4.41 -16.85 -7.36
N ASP A 98 -3.61 -17.84 -7.76
CA ASP A 98 -3.85 -19.26 -7.54
C ASP A 98 -2.51 -19.99 -7.35
N GLU A 99 -2.54 -21.32 -7.23
CA GLU A 99 -1.35 -22.14 -7.05
C GLU A 99 -0.31 -22.00 -8.18
N LEU A 100 -0.77 -21.83 -9.42
CA LEU A 100 0.10 -21.70 -10.59
C LEU A 100 0.63 -20.27 -10.75
N GLN A 101 -0.15 -19.29 -10.32
CA GLN A 101 0.15 -17.86 -10.46
C GLN A 101 0.01 -17.10 -9.14
N PRO A 102 0.79 -17.46 -8.10
CA PRO A 102 0.66 -16.85 -6.79
C PRO A 102 1.13 -15.40 -6.79
N TYR A 103 0.79 -14.68 -5.71
CA TYR A 103 1.38 -13.38 -5.41
C TYR A 103 2.90 -13.45 -5.47
N SER A 104 3.52 -12.48 -6.12
CA SER A 104 4.97 -12.38 -6.24
C SER A 104 5.42 -10.93 -6.44
N MET A 105 6.74 -10.70 -6.40
CA MET A 105 7.29 -9.37 -6.65
C MET A 105 6.96 -8.83 -8.04
N THR A 106 6.83 -9.71 -9.03
CA THR A 106 6.42 -9.36 -10.39
C THR A 106 4.92 -9.33 -10.57
N ARG A 107 4.10 -9.87 -9.65
CA ARG A 107 2.62 -9.95 -9.73
C ARG A 107 1.93 -9.06 -8.70
N ARG A 108 2.31 -7.80 -8.68
CA ARG A 108 1.74 -6.74 -7.86
C ARG A 108 1.78 -5.40 -8.58
N PHE A 109 1.05 -4.41 -8.10
CA PHE A 109 0.97 -3.08 -8.69
C PHE A 109 0.77 -2.00 -7.60
N GLY A 110 0.96 -0.74 -7.97
CA GLY A 110 0.57 0.39 -7.13
C GLY A 110 -0.93 0.65 -7.19
N ALA A 111 -1.61 0.49 -6.06
CA ALA A 111 -3.02 0.83 -5.89
C ALA A 111 -3.15 2.20 -5.24
N CYS A 112 -3.94 3.10 -5.84
CA CYS A 112 -4.29 4.40 -5.29
C CYS A 112 -5.72 4.40 -4.77
N LEU A 113 -5.92 4.96 -3.58
CA LEU A 113 -7.24 5.13 -2.96
C LEU A 113 -7.41 6.57 -2.47
N HIS A 114 -8.47 7.23 -2.90
CA HIS A 114 -8.90 8.51 -2.34
C HIS A 114 -9.79 8.29 -1.11
N ILE A 115 -9.43 8.88 0.02
CA ILE A 115 -10.10 8.69 1.31
C ILE A 115 -11.17 9.78 1.47
N GLU A 116 -12.43 9.38 1.36
CA GLU A 116 -13.55 10.27 1.66
C GLU A 116 -13.78 10.37 3.18
N PRO A 117 -13.81 11.59 3.76
CA PRO A 117 -13.97 11.79 5.19
C PRO A 117 -15.30 11.29 5.77
N SER A 118 -16.36 11.30 4.96
CA SER A 118 -17.76 11.20 5.42
C SER A 118 -18.41 9.83 5.22
N VAL A 119 -17.69 8.83 4.69
CA VAL A 119 -18.29 7.52 4.40
C VAL A 119 -17.58 6.40 5.17
N PRO A 120 -17.96 6.15 6.44
CA PRO A 120 -17.56 4.93 7.13
C PRO A 120 -17.99 3.74 6.27
N ASN A 121 -17.06 2.84 5.96
CA ASN A 121 -17.36 1.56 5.32
C ASN A 121 -18.07 1.66 3.95
N SER A 122 -17.83 2.70 3.13
CA SER A 122 -18.17 2.58 1.70
C SER A 122 -17.38 1.42 1.10
N ASP A 123 -18.01 0.62 0.23
CA ASP A 123 -17.34 -0.46 -0.48
C ASP A 123 -16.05 0.06 -1.13
N PRO A 124 -14.85 -0.27 -0.60
CA PRO A 124 -13.58 0.27 -1.08
C PRO A 124 -13.30 -0.09 -2.55
N LYS A 125 -14.01 -1.11 -3.07
CA LYS A 125 -13.80 -1.69 -4.40
C LYS A 125 -13.98 -0.68 -5.53
N SER A 126 -14.95 0.23 -5.44
CA SER A 126 -15.26 1.16 -6.53
C SER A 126 -14.30 2.36 -6.62
N LYS A 127 -13.33 2.48 -5.70
CA LYS A 127 -12.47 3.66 -5.57
C LYS A 127 -10.98 3.39 -5.76
N LEU A 128 -10.59 2.13 -5.98
CA LEU A 128 -9.20 1.76 -6.17
C LEU A 128 -8.81 1.95 -7.64
N VAL A 129 -7.76 2.74 -7.87
CA VAL A 129 -7.22 3.01 -9.21
C VAL A 129 -5.79 2.48 -9.28
N SER A 130 -5.47 1.70 -10.31
CA SER A 130 -4.08 1.34 -10.61
C SER A 130 -3.34 2.61 -11.05
N ILE A 131 -2.18 2.90 -10.44
CA ILE A 131 -1.35 4.05 -10.85
C ILE A 131 -0.43 3.73 -12.04
N GLU A 132 -0.51 2.50 -12.54
CA GLU A 132 0.29 2.03 -13.66
C GLU A 132 -0.55 1.24 -14.65
N SER A 133 -0.11 1.25 -15.90
CA SER A 133 -0.60 0.35 -16.94
C SER A 133 0.31 -0.87 -17.03
N ARG A 134 -0.29 -2.04 -17.23
CA ARG A 134 0.45 -3.31 -17.28
C ARG A 134 0.10 -4.15 -18.51
N SER A 135 1.10 -4.74 -19.15
CA SER A 135 0.94 -5.69 -20.27
C SER A 135 2.03 -6.76 -20.28
N LEU A 136 1.66 -8.00 -20.60
CA LEU A 136 2.60 -9.11 -20.83
C LEU A 136 2.94 -9.33 -22.32
N GLN A 137 2.50 -8.44 -23.20
CA GLN A 137 2.79 -8.53 -24.64
C GLN A 137 4.29 -8.31 -24.92
N THR A 138 4.79 -8.86 -26.03
CA THR A 138 6.18 -8.70 -26.45
C THR A 138 6.49 -7.27 -26.92
N ALA A 139 5.55 -6.65 -27.63
CA ALA A 139 5.58 -5.24 -27.98
C ALA A 139 4.72 -4.45 -26.99
N ILE A 140 5.37 -3.67 -26.13
CA ILE A 140 4.70 -2.92 -25.06
C ILE A 140 4.67 -1.44 -25.43
N PRO A 141 3.52 -0.75 -25.36
CA PRO A 141 3.47 0.69 -25.54
C PRO A 141 4.40 1.42 -24.57
N TRP A 142 4.96 2.56 -25.00
CA TRP A 142 5.82 3.38 -24.14
C TRP A 142 5.13 3.69 -22.80
N GLY A 143 5.85 3.43 -21.69
CA GLY A 143 5.37 3.68 -20.33
C GLY A 143 4.52 2.57 -19.71
N VAL A 144 4.14 1.52 -20.46
CA VAL A 144 3.45 0.36 -19.89
C VAL A 144 4.47 -0.59 -19.27
N LEU A 145 4.15 -1.12 -18.09
CA LEU A 145 5.02 -2.03 -17.35
C LEU A 145 4.66 -3.49 -17.63
N ARG A 146 5.62 -4.41 -17.46
CA ARG A 146 5.41 -5.87 -17.65
C ARG A 146 5.38 -6.66 -16.36
N GLY A 147 5.99 -6.10 -15.33
CA GLY A 147 6.15 -6.68 -14.01
C GLY A 147 5.39 -5.89 -12.96
N GLY A 148 5.93 -5.87 -11.73
CA GLY A 148 5.29 -5.22 -10.60
C GLY A 148 6.10 -4.08 -10.01
N THR A 149 5.40 -3.10 -9.47
CA THR A 149 6.01 -1.99 -8.72
C THR A 149 5.79 -2.09 -7.22
N HIS A 150 6.71 -1.50 -6.46
CA HIS A 150 6.77 -1.67 -5.02
C HIS A 150 7.59 -0.58 -4.34
N ALA A 151 7.40 -0.43 -3.03
CA ALA A 151 8.05 0.60 -2.21
C ALA A 151 7.80 2.01 -2.77
N HIS A 152 6.54 2.30 -3.09
CA HIS A 152 6.10 3.59 -3.62
C HIS A 152 6.40 4.72 -2.63
N SER A 153 6.73 5.91 -3.15
CA SER A 153 6.88 7.12 -2.34
C SER A 153 6.54 8.34 -3.18
N PHE A 154 5.69 9.21 -2.64
CA PHE A 154 5.37 10.49 -3.28
C PHE A 154 6.55 11.47 -3.16
N SER A 155 6.75 12.31 -4.18
CA SER A 155 7.52 13.55 -4.04
C SER A 155 6.85 14.49 -3.03
N SER A 156 7.59 15.46 -2.49
CA SER A 156 7.08 16.39 -1.47
C SER A 156 5.89 17.25 -1.92
N ASP A 157 5.84 17.58 -3.21
CA ASP A 157 4.73 18.29 -3.86
C ASP A 157 3.59 17.37 -4.31
N GLY A 158 3.77 16.05 -4.18
CA GLY A 158 2.77 15.03 -4.54
C GLY A 158 2.56 14.83 -6.04
N THR A 159 3.46 15.34 -6.89
CA THR A 159 3.32 15.24 -8.35
C THR A 159 3.92 13.98 -8.95
N TRP A 160 4.91 13.38 -8.28
CA TRP A 160 5.62 12.17 -8.74
C TRP A 160 5.50 11.03 -7.74
N ILE A 161 5.61 9.79 -8.24
CA ILE A 161 5.67 8.58 -7.40
C ILE A 161 6.90 7.79 -7.81
N SER A 162 7.91 7.79 -6.94
CA SER A 162 9.03 6.86 -7.09
C SER A 162 8.60 5.44 -6.72
N PHE A 163 9.17 4.45 -7.40
CA PHE A 163 8.95 3.04 -7.09
C PHE A 163 10.16 2.19 -7.48
N THR A 164 10.26 1.02 -6.88
CA THR A 164 11.11 -0.06 -7.38
C THR A 164 10.30 -1.00 -8.25
N TYR A 165 10.94 -1.65 -9.22
CA TYR A 165 10.28 -2.49 -10.21
C TYR A 165 11.02 -3.81 -10.42
N ASN A 166 10.27 -4.91 -10.58
CA ASN A 166 10.77 -6.20 -11.02
C ASN A 166 10.02 -6.62 -12.28
N ASP A 167 10.75 -6.87 -13.38
CA ASP A 167 10.16 -7.27 -14.66
C ASP A 167 9.71 -8.74 -14.64
N ALA A 168 8.57 -9.06 -15.27
CA ALA A 168 8.09 -10.45 -15.27
C ALA A 168 8.93 -11.40 -16.14
N LEU A 169 9.69 -10.90 -17.13
CA LEU A 169 10.56 -11.71 -17.99
C LEU A 169 12.02 -11.73 -17.54
N ALA A 170 12.40 -10.82 -16.64
CA ALA A 170 13.73 -10.77 -16.01
C ALA A 170 13.54 -10.49 -14.50
N PRO A 171 12.89 -11.42 -13.76
CA PRO A 171 12.47 -11.21 -12.37
C PRO A 171 13.64 -10.94 -11.41
N GLU A 172 14.83 -11.43 -11.73
CA GLU A 172 16.06 -11.22 -10.98
C GLU A 172 16.58 -9.77 -11.04
N HIS A 173 16.18 -9.00 -12.06
CA HIS A 173 16.57 -7.62 -12.20
C HIS A 173 15.60 -6.69 -11.48
N ARG A 174 16.13 -5.85 -10.60
CA ARG A 174 15.40 -4.80 -9.91
C ARG A 174 15.85 -3.43 -10.38
N THR A 175 14.91 -2.60 -10.77
CA THR A 175 15.15 -1.21 -11.20
C THR A 175 14.36 -0.22 -10.36
N VAL A 176 14.59 1.08 -10.59
CA VAL A 176 13.89 2.20 -9.94
C VAL A 176 13.26 3.07 -11.04
N GLY A 177 12.05 3.55 -10.79
CA GLY A 177 11.31 4.49 -11.64
C GLY A 177 10.71 5.64 -10.83
N PHE A 178 10.16 6.64 -11.54
CA PHE A 178 9.51 7.84 -11.01
C PHE A 178 8.25 8.16 -11.81
#